data_AF-A0A101LCE6-F1
#
_entry.id   AF-A0A101LCE6-F1
#
_cell.length_a   1.000
_cell.length_b   1.000
_cell.length_c   1.000
_cell.angle_alpha   90.00
_cell.angle_beta   90.00
_cell.angle_gamma   90.00
#
_symmetry.space_group_name_H-M   'P 1'
#
loop_
_entity.id
_entity.type
_entity.pdbx_description
1 polymer ?
#
loop_
_entity_poly.entity_id
_entity_poly.type
_entity_poly.pdbx_seq_one_letter_code
_entity_poly.pdbx_strand_id
1 'polypeptide(L)'
;MTHPPAAPNYVEQQAGALQSGDHLLLPDGNRSAEIQRVDVETDDFGTPAMVLATLTGGGGLRIAAASTVLVLEEGAGVDDGPSGEAAAPLQLVEPAADTQARSDAAGQESSPAEGAGTVVVPPLPPVPPVPPVVSGPSEEDLALIPAVNGTPESVVKAAAGAHPKSVGVLLLGERLAKGINTKSGSCLKDLSDLAQELFIILKDAENALAVADLLNVLPFDGNRGRWASVEASLALSSYICRQLGQEERAAVYEKFLRAPDAMETDPFKARINAKVRQRSLNEPNLYDKEIFRAMDNSNPDAEREWRLLRLEALLFLRAHGGSETIGAPELDRRIGNELESVRS
;
A
#
# COMPACT_ATOMS: atom_id res chain seq x y z
N MET A 1 24.93 43.69 18.78
CA MET A 1 24.36 42.65 17.90
C MET A 1 24.98 41.33 18.32
N THR A 2 24.18 40.38 18.80
CA THR A 2 24.61 39.01 19.11
C THR A 2 24.09 38.11 18.01
N HIS A 3 24.99 37.55 17.20
CA HIS A 3 24.59 36.52 16.24
C HIS A 3 24.17 35.27 17.02
N PRO A 4 23.08 34.57 16.64
CA PRO A 4 22.85 33.22 17.11
C PRO A 4 24.01 32.31 16.62
N PRO A 5 24.38 31.26 17.37
CA PRO A 5 25.30 30.26 16.86
C PRO A 5 24.72 29.60 15.59
N ALA A 6 25.59 29.10 14.73
CA ALA A 6 25.16 28.31 13.57
C ALA A 6 24.36 27.09 14.04
N ALA A 7 23.30 26.75 13.32
CA ALA A 7 22.59 25.50 13.56
C ALA A 7 23.54 24.32 13.26
N PRO A 8 23.56 23.26 14.08
CA PRO A 8 24.31 22.04 13.77
C PRO A 8 23.83 21.45 12.44
N ASN A 9 24.77 21.19 11.53
CA ASN A 9 24.51 20.45 10.30
C ASN A 9 24.26 18.98 10.64
N TYR A 10 23.15 18.42 10.14
CA TYR A 10 22.88 16.99 10.21
C TYR A 10 22.77 16.40 8.80
N VAL A 11 23.36 15.22 8.60
CA VAL A 11 23.35 14.48 7.34
C VAL A 11 22.58 13.17 7.53
N GLU A 12 21.83 12.75 6.52
CA GLU A 12 21.18 11.44 6.51
C GLU A 12 22.20 10.33 6.22
N GLN A 13 22.39 9.43 7.19
CA GLN A 13 23.25 8.26 7.13
C GLN A 13 22.40 6.99 7.23
N GLN A 14 22.78 5.94 6.49
CA GLN A 14 22.12 4.63 6.61
C GLN A 14 22.45 4.02 7.98
N ALA A 15 21.45 3.48 8.69
CA ALA A 15 21.65 2.91 10.02
C ALA A 15 22.69 1.78 10.05
N GLY A 16 22.71 0.92 9.00
CA GLY A 16 23.72 -0.12 8.82
C GLY A 16 25.15 0.38 8.53
N ALA A 17 25.35 1.70 8.41
CA ALA A 17 26.65 2.35 8.23
C ALA A 17 27.08 3.20 9.45
N LEU A 18 26.36 3.11 10.57
CA LEU A 18 26.75 3.77 11.82
C LEU A 18 28.01 3.17 12.44
N GLN A 19 28.84 4.02 13.04
CA GLN A 19 30.08 3.65 13.73
C GLN A 19 30.13 4.21 15.15
N SER A 20 31.17 3.84 15.92
CA SER A 20 31.43 4.49 17.20
C SER A 20 32.10 5.85 16.97
N GLY A 21 31.66 6.87 17.70
CA GLY A 21 32.01 8.28 17.49
C GLY A 21 30.93 9.07 16.77
N ASP A 22 30.08 8.41 15.96
CA ASP A 22 28.95 9.06 15.28
C ASP A 22 28.02 9.74 16.30
N HIS A 23 27.71 11.02 16.08
CA HIS A 23 26.85 11.82 16.94
C HIS A 23 25.42 11.84 16.42
N LEU A 24 24.62 10.87 16.88
CA LEU A 24 23.24 10.64 16.42
C LEU A 24 22.26 11.66 17.02
N LEU A 25 21.37 12.23 16.21
CA LEU A 25 20.19 12.95 16.70
C LEU A 25 19.18 11.96 17.31
N LEU A 26 18.73 12.20 18.53
CA LEU A 26 17.81 11.34 19.25
C LEU A 26 16.35 11.50 18.74
N PRO A 27 15.47 10.49 18.95
CA PRO A 27 14.06 10.56 18.55
C PRO A 27 13.22 11.70 19.17
N ASP A 28 13.78 12.48 20.10
CA ASP A 28 13.16 13.72 20.60
C ASP A 28 13.40 14.95 19.70
N GLY A 29 14.24 14.81 18.66
CA GLY A 29 14.54 15.85 17.66
C GLY A 29 15.32 17.05 18.18
N ASN A 30 15.74 17.06 19.46
CA ASN A 30 16.33 18.23 20.12
C ASN A 30 17.69 17.95 20.77
N ARG A 31 18.02 16.68 21.04
CA ARG A 31 19.30 16.27 21.63
C ARG A 31 20.05 15.33 20.69
N SER A 32 21.37 15.42 20.66
CA SER A 32 22.25 14.41 20.06
C SER A 32 23.01 13.63 21.14
N ALA A 33 23.51 12.44 20.79
CA ALA A 33 24.42 11.67 21.62
C ALA A 33 25.43 10.89 20.76
N GLU A 34 26.67 10.84 21.22
CA GLU A 34 27.74 10.00 20.67
C GLU A 34 27.41 8.51 20.83
N ILE A 35 27.71 7.71 19.81
CA ILE A 35 27.64 6.25 19.84
C ILE A 35 28.96 5.66 20.39
N GLN A 36 28.89 4.92 21.50
CA GLN A 36 30.01 4.19 22.10
C GLN A 36 30.20 2.77 21.56
N ARG A 37 29.14 2.18 20.98
CA ARG A 37 29.15 0.83 20.44
C ARG A 37 27.98 0.64 19.47
N VAL A 38 28.25 -0.07 18.37
CA VAL A 38 27.24 -0.57 17.44
C VAL A 38 27.32 -2.10 17.41
N ASP A 39 26.19 -2.77 17.61
CA ASP A 39 26.00 -4.18 17.29
C ASP A 39 24.93 -4.32 16.20
N VAL A 40 25.01 -5.38 15.38
CA VAL A 40 24.04 -5.65 14.31
C VAL A 40 23.43 -7.03 14.52
N GLU A 41 22.11 -7.08 14.74
CA GLU A 41 21.32 -8.32 14.77
C GLU A 41 20.83 -8.63 13.34
N THR A 42 21.10 -9.85 12.87
CA THR A 42 20.56 -10.37 11.60
C THR A 42 19.21 -11.05 11.80
N ASP A 43 18.40 -11.13 10.73
CA ASP A 43 17.24 -12.02 10.67
C ASP A 43 17.62 -13.51 10.57
N ASP A 44 16.62 -14.38 10.57
CA ASP A 44 16.75 -15.83 10.41
C ASP A 44 17.37 -16.27 9.05
N PHE A 45 17.54 -15.33 8.10
CA PHE A 45 18.15 -15.55 6.80
C PHE A 45 19.58 -14.98 6.70
N GLY A 46 20.09 -14.34 7.77
CA GLY A 46 21.41 -13.74 7.83
C GLY A 46 21.50 -12.30 7.30
N THR A 47 20.37 -11.66 7.02
CA THR A 47 20.30 -10.26 6.57
C THR A 47 20.33 -9.31 7.78
N PRO A 48 21.13 -8.22 7.78
CA PRO A 48 21.03 -7.20 8.82
C PRO A 48 19.60 -6.66 8.99
N ALA A 49 19.05 -6.79 10.19
CA ALA A 49 17.65 -6.44 10.49
C ALA A 49 17.56 -5.30 11.51
N MET A 50 18.30 -5.39 12.62
CA MET A 50 18.37 -4.36 13.65
C MET A 50 19.81 -3.92 13.90
N VAL A 51 19.98 -2.63 14.11
CA VAL A 51 21.21 -2.00 14.58
C VAL A 51 20.96 -1.53 16.02
N LEU A 52 21.84 -1.95 16.92
CA LEU A 52 21.80 -1.61 18.35
C LEU A 52 22.92 -0.61 18.63
N ALA A 53 22.54 0.66 18.82
CA ALA A 53 23.48 1.71 19.18
C ALA A 53 23.47 1.93 20.70
N THR A 54 24.62 1.80 21.37
CA THR A 54 24.81 2.20 22.78
C THR A 54 25.39 3.60 22.82
N LEU A 55 24.77 4.49 23.58
CA LEU A 55 25.03 5.93 23.58
C LEU A 55 25.80 6.39 24.81
N THR A 56 26.60 7.46 24.67
CA THR A 56 27.26 8.13 25.80
C THR A 56 26.21 8.63 26.79
N GLY A 57 26.20 8.03 27.98
CA GLY A 57 25.13 8.16 28.99
C GLY A 57 24.42 6.85 29.34
N GLY A 58 24.72 5.73 28.65
CA GLY A 58 24.22 4.39 28.97
C GLY A 58 22.82 4.07 28.44
N GLY A 59 22.25 4.93 27.60
CA GLY A 59 21.04 4.63 26.82
C GLY A 59 21.35 3.73 25.63
N GLY A 60 20.40 2.89 25.22
CA GLY A 60 20.48 2.08 24.01
C GLY A 60 19.33 2.39 23.06
N LEU A 61 19.61 2.44 21.75
CA LEU A 61 18.62 2.65 20.69
C LEU A 61 18.59 1.45 19.74
N ARG A 62 17.37 1.01 19.38
CA ARG A 62 17.13 -0.02 18.35
C ARG A 62 16.70 0.67 17.06
N ILE A 63 17.48 0.51 15.99
CA ILE A 63 17.27 1.16 14.69
C ILE A 63 17.09 0.07 13.62
N ALA A 64 16.16 0.20 12.68
CA ALA A 64 16.03 -0.76 11.59
C ALA A 64 17.23 -0.62 10.62
N ALA A 65 17.86 -1.73 10.22
CA ALA A 65 19.12 -1.66 9.46
C ALA A 65 19.00 -0.93 8.11
N ALA A 66 17.81 -0.93 7.51
CA ALA A 66 17.47 -0.26 6.25
C ALA A 66 16.81 1.13 6.41
N SER A 67 16.83 1.74 7.61
CA SER A 67 16.37 3.12 7.81
C SER A 67 17.51 4.13 7.76
N THR A 68 17.22 5.38 7.37
CA THR A 68 18.12 6.52 7.54
C THR A 68 17.97 7.13 8.93
N VAL A 69 19.06 7.72 9.42
CA VAL A 69 19.14 8.48 10.67
C VAL A 69 19.94 9.76 10.45
N LEU A 70 19.76 10.76 11.31
CA LEU A 70 20.49 12.02 11.24
C LEU A 70 21.72 11.97 12.15
N VAL A 71 22.90 12.17 11.57
CA VAL A 71 24.20 12.24 12.26
C VAL A 71 24.77 13.65 12.10
N LEU A 72 25.36 14.18 13.17
CA LEU A 72 26.00 15.51 13.20
C LEU A 72 27.24 15.53 12.30
N GLU A 73 27.31 16.49 11.38
CA GLU A 73 28.49 16.71 10.53
C GLU A 73 29.56 17.50 11.31
N GLU A 74 30.69 16.87 11.63
CA GLU A 74 31.82 17.56 12.24
C GLU A 74 32.51 18.49 11.22
N GLY A 75 32.52 19.80 11.51
CA GLY A 75 33.18 20.80 10.69
C GLY A 75 34.70 20.62 10.67
N ALA A 76 35.27 20.37 9.49
CA ALA A 76 36.68 20.02 9.31
C ALA A 76 37.67 21.00 9.97
N GLY A 77 38.61 20.46 10.78
CA GLY A 77 39.50 21.25 11.64
C GLY A 77 40.95 20.76 11.70
N VAL A 78 41.75 21.19 10.72
CA VAL A 78 43.21 21.46 10.83
C VAL A 78 44.17 20.31 11.21
N ASP A 79 44.78 19.73 10.17
CA ASP A 79 46.24 19.58 9.97
C ASP A 79 47.15 19.09 11.12
N ASP A 80 47.68 17.86 10.98
CA ASP A 80 49.12 17.61 11.16
C ASP A 80 49.59 16.47 10.23
N GLY A 81 50.84 16.54 9.77
CA GLY A 81 51.45 15.58 8.83
C GLY A 81 52.41 14.57 9.49
N PRO A 82 53.34 13.92 8.76
CA PRO A 82 53.62 14.09 7.32
C PRO A 82 53.91 12.78 6.51
N SER A 83 54.12 12.97 5.21
CA SER A 83 54.95 12.15 4.29
C SER A 83 54.53 10.71 3.90
N GLY A 84 54.36 10.50 2.58
CA GLY A 84 54.14 9.18 1.96
C GLY A 84 53.75 9.31 0.48
N GLU A 85 54.72 9.55 -0.42
CA GLU A 85 54.45 9.77 -1.86
C GLU A 85 54.09 8.49 -2.64
N ALA A 86 53.02 8.53 -3.44
CA ALA A 86 52.88 7.78 -4.69
C ALA A 86 51.85 8.46 -5.61
N ALA A 87 52.04 8.41 -6.93
CA ALA A 87 51.29 9.22 -7.90
C ALA A 87 49.95 8.60 -8.37
N ALA A 88 49.07 9.49 -8.82
CA ALA A 88 47.75 9.24 -9.42
C ALA A 88 47.84 8.74 -10.90
N PRO A 89 46.73 8.60 -11.69
CA PRO A 89 45.30 8.63 -11.35
C PRO A 89 44.41 7.52 -12.01
N LEU A 90 43.14 7.49 -11.60
CA LEU A 90 41.89 7.17 -12.36
C LEU A 90 41.96 6.34 -13.66
N GLN A 91 41.12 5.28 -13.72
CA GLN A 91 40.48 4.84 -14.97
C GLN A 91 39.04 4.33 -14.71
N LEU A 92 38.07 4.81 -15.50
CA LEU A 92 36.73 4.22 -15.60
C LEU A 92 36.78 2.96 -16.48
N VAL A 93 35.89 2.00 -16.20
CA VAL A 93 35.61 0.87 -17.12
C VAL A 93 34.10 0.65 -17.20
N GLU A 94 33.52 1.06 -18.33
CA GLU A 94 32.24 0.54 -18.81
C GLU A 94 32.49 -0.72 -19.67
N PRO A 95 31.62 -1.73 -19.64
CA PRO A 95 31.56 -2.76 -20.67
C PRO A 95 30.46 -2.44 -21.69
N ALA A 96 30.84 -1.96 -22.87
CA ALA A 96 29.93 -1.88 -24.02
C ALA A 96 29.60 -3.28 -24.55
N ALA A 97 28.42 -3.45 -25.13
CA ALA A 97 28.09 -4.62 -25.93
C ALA A 97 28.67 -4.48 -27.35
N ASP A 98 28.94 -5.60 -28.02
CA ASP A 98 28.74 -5.66 -29.47
C ASP A 98 28.41 -7.08 -29.97
N THR A 99 28.00 -7.15 -31.23
CA THR A 99 27.37 -8.30 -31.90
C THR A 99 28.15 -8.65 -33.17
N GLN A 100 28.22 -9.93 -33.58
CA GLN A 100 27.84 -10.33 -34.96
C GLN A 100 28.01 -11.84 -35.27
N ALA A 101 27.21 -12.29 -36.23
CA ALA A 101 27.09 -13.65 -36.72
C ALA A 101 28.13 -14.02 -37.80
N ARG A 102 28.17 -15.31 -38.16
CA ARG A 102 28.60 -15.81 -39.48
C ARG A 102 27.71 -16.98 -39.92
N SER A 103 27.69 -17.24 -41.22
CA SER A 103 26.79 -18.18 -41.92
C SER A 103 27.58 -19.20 -42.76
N ASP A 104 26.85 -19.96 -43.60
CA ASP A 104 27.30 -20.80 -44.73
C ASP A 104 27.73 -22.26 -44.38
N ALA A 105 27.56 -23.30 -45.23
CA ALA A 105 26.58 -23.57 -46.31
C ALA A 105 26.67 -25.06 -46.82
N ALA A 106 25.54 -25.60 -47.32
CA ALA A 106 25.38 -26.65 -48.38
C ALA A 106 25.79 -28.14 -48.18
N GLY A 107 25.05 -29.04 -48.89
CA GLY A 107 25.33 -30.48 -49.13
C GLY A 107 24.30 -31.45 -48.50
N GLN A 108 23.30 -32.08 -49.16
CA GLN A 108 23.27 -33.08 -50.28
C GLN A 108 23.79 -34.50 -49.90
N GLU A 109 23.09 -35.64 -50.07
CA GLU A 109 21.71 -35.96 -50.57
C GLU A 109 20.99 -36.98 -49.61
N SER A 110 20.15 -38.00 -49.92
CA SER A 110 19.69 -38.71 -51.14
C SER A 110 18.29 -39.41 -50.98
N SER A 111 17.97 -40.44 -51.79
CA SER A 111 16.67 -41.17 -51.96
C SER A 111 16.95 -42.68 -52.22
N PRO A 112 15.98 -43.64 -52.45
CA PRO A 112 14.52 -43.49 -52.73
C PRO A 112 13.55 -44.59 -52.15
N ALA A 113 12.26 -44.48 -52.54
CA ALA A 113 11.21 -45.54 -52.64
C ALA A 113 10.66 -46.15 -51.31
N GLU A 114 9.42 -46.66 -51.20
CA GLU A 114 8.19 -46.64 -52.04
C GLU A 114 6.96 -46.92 -51.13
N GLY A 115 5.72 -46.56 -51.53
CA GLY A 115 4.52 -47.17 -50.91
C GLY A 115 3.25 -46.32 -50.75
N ALA A 116 2.17 -46.81 -51.36
CA ALA A 116 0.73 -46.57 -51.11
C ALA A 116 0.29 -45.52 -50.06
N GLY A 117 -0.45 -44.50 -50.50
CA GLY A 117 -0.91 -43.40 -49.64
C GLY A 117 -2.18 -43.66 -48.82
N THR A 118 -2.33 -42.85 -47.77
CA THR A 118 -3.57 -42.55 -47.05
C THR A 118 -3.67 -41.05 -46.86
N VAL A 119 -4.84 -40.45 -47.13
CA VAL A 119 -5.06 -39.00 -46.93
C VAL A 119 -5.36 -38.75 -45.45
N VAL A 120 -4.31 -38.59 -44.66
CA VAL A 120 -4.42 -38.12 -43.27
C VAL A 120 -4.49 -36.60 -43.29
N VAL A 121 -5.64 -36.05 -42.88
CA VAL A 121 -5.78 -34.60 -42.64
C VAL A 121 -4.85 -34.23 -41.48
N PRO A 122 -3.91 -33.29 -41.64
CA PRO A 122 -3.05 -32.88 -40.53
C PRO A 122 -3.89 -32.34 -39.37
N PRO A 123 -3.60 -32.72 -38.11
CA PRO A 123 -4.25 -32.09 -36.97
C PRO A 123 -3.94 -30.59 -36.99
N LEU A 124 -4.95 -29.77 -36.76
CA LEU A 124 -4.81 -28.32 -36.65
C LEU A 124 -3.73 -27.99 -35.60
N PRO A 125 -2.78 -27.06 -35.87
CA PRO A 125 -1.79 -26.69 -34.87
C PRO A 125 -2.49 -26.22 -33.58
N PRO A 126 -1.93 -26.52 -32.40
CA PRO A 126 -2.55 -26.15 -31.13
C PRO A 126 -2.79 -24.64 -31.12
N VAL A 127 -4.02 -24.25 -30.82
CA VAL A 127 -4.40 -22.86 -30.57
C VAL A 127 -3.41 -22.29 -29.53
N PRO A 128 -2.82 -21.09 -29.74
CA PRO A 128 -1.92 -20.51 -28.75
C PRO A 128 -2.61 -20.46 -27.39
N PRO A 129 -1.89 -20.68 -26.28
CA PRO A 129 -2.49 -20.73 -24.95
C PRO A 129 -3.30 -19.45 -24.74
N VAL A 130 -4.58 -19.63 -24.40
CA VAL A 130 -5.48 -18.53 -24.05
C VAL A 130 -4.76 -17.69 -23.00
N PRO A 131 -4.60 -16.36 -23.19
CA PRO A 131 -3.91 -15.53 -22.22
C PRO A 131 -4.56 -15.73 -20.84
N PRO A 132 -3.77 -15.76 -19.76
CA PRO A 132 -4.27 -16.12 -18.43
C PRO A 132 -5.48 -15.25 -18.10
N VAL A 133 -6.60 -15.90 -17.74
CA VAL A 133 -7.87 -15.22 -17.49
C VAL A 133 -7.62 -14.11 -16.47
N VAL A 134 -7.71 -12.86 -16.93
CA VAL A 134 -7.48 -11.69 -16.10
C VAL A 134 -8.51 -11.76 -14.97
N SER A 135 -8.03 -12.00 -13.76
CA SER A 135 -8.89 -12.18 -12.57
C SER A 135 -9.32 -10.82 -12.03
N GLY A 136 -10.00 -10.07 -12.89
CA GLY A 136 -10.64 -8.80 -12.63
C GLY A 136 -12.12 -8.85 -12.97
N PRO A 137 -12.77 -7.68 -13.05
CA PRO A 137 -14.17 -7.56 -13.43
C PRO A 137 -14.46 -8.14 -14.82
N SER A 138 -15.63 -8.75 -15.00
CA SER A 138 -16.24 -8.87 -16.34
C SER A 138 -16.83 -7.53 -16.76
N GLU A 139 -17.06 -7.35 -18.07
CA GLU A 139 -17.79 -6.19 -18.59
C GLU A 139 -19.22 -6.12 -18.02
N GLU A 140 -19.82 -7.28 -17.72
CA GLU A 140 -21.12 -7.40 -17.04
C GLU A 140 -21.07 -6.93 -15.58
N ASP A 141 -20.00 -7.23 -14.82
CA ASP A 141 -19.83 -6.70 -13.45
C ASP A 141 -19.73 -5.16 -13.48
N LEU A 142 -18.94 -4.62 -14.41
CA LEU A 142 -18.73 -3.17 -14.55
C LEU A 142 -20.00 -2.44 -14.98
N ALA A 143 -20.88 -3.07 -15.76
CA ALA A 143 -22.17 -2.50 -16.16
C ALA A 143 -23.15 -2.31 -14.98
N LEU A 144 -22.92 -2.97 -13.83
CA LEU A 144 -23.69 -2.78 -12.59
C LEU A 144 -23.17 -1.60 -11.75
N ILE A 145 -22.01 -1.02 -12.09
CA ILE A 145 -21.49 0.20 -11.49
C ILE A 145 -21.93 1.40 -12.38
N PRO A 146 -22.58 2.44 -11.82
CA PRO A 146 -22.95 3.63 -12.59
C PRO A 146 -21.77 4.30 -13.27
N ALA A 147 -21.90 4.58 -14.57
CA ALA A 147 -20.89 5.31 -15.32
C ALA A 147 -20.73 6.75 -14.78
N VAL A 148 -19.48 7.22 -14.72
CA VAL A 148 -19.13 8.55 -14.18
C VAL A 148 -19.76 9.65 -15.05
N ASN A 149 -20.64 10.46 -14.45
CA ASN A 149 -21.29 11.58 -15.11
C ASN A 149 -20.35 12.79 -15.23
N GLY A 150 -19.54 12.83 -16.30
CA GLY A 150 -18.57 13.90 -16.55
C GLY A 150 -17.15 13.50 -16.19
N THR A 151 -16.34 14.43 -15.67
CA THR A 151 -14.99 14.10 -15.19
C THR A 151 -15.00 13.70 -13.70
N PRO A 152 -14.03 12.89 -13.23
CA PRO A 152 -13.86 12.58 -11.81
C PRO A 152 -13.82 13.84 -10.91
N GLU A 153 -13.14 14.90 -11.35
CA GLU A 153 -13.06 16.17 -10.63
C GLU A 153 -14.40 16.90 -10.57
N SER A 154 -15.28 16.69 -11.56
CA SER A 154 -16.64 17.24 -11.56
C SER A 154 -17.52 16.58 -10.51
N VAL A 155 -17.38 15.26 -10.31
CA VAL A 155 -18.09 14.52 -9.24
C VAL A 155 -17.63 14.99 -7.86
N VAL A 156 -16.32 15.06 -7.65
CA VAL A 156 -15.75 15.56 -6.37
C VAL A 156 -16.18 17.01 -6.10
N LYS A 157 -16.21 17.87 -7.13
CA LYS A 157 -16.69 19.25 -7.01
C LYS A 157 -18.19 19.34 -6.72
N ALA A 158 -19.00 18.42 -7.26
CA ALA A 158 -20.43 18.34 -6.94
C ALA A 158 -20.66 17.93 -5.48
N ALA A 159 -19.97 16.89 -5.01
CA ALA A 159 -20.00 16.46 -3.61
C ALA A 159 -19.56 17.58 -2.64
N ALA A 160 -18.49 18.31 -2.96
CA ALA A 160 -18.05 19.46 -2.17
C ALA A 160 -19.06 20.63 -2.22
N GLY A 161 -19.71 20.84 -3.37
CA GLY A 161 -20.78 21.84 -3.54
C GLY A 161 -22.07 21.52 -2.75
N ALA A 162 -22.35 20.25 -2.48
CA ALA A 162 -23.45 19.83 -1.63
C ALA A 162 -23.19 20.13 -0.13
N HIS A 163 -21.93 20.15 0.29
CA HIS A 163 -21.52 20.31 1.70
C HIS A 163 -20.67 21.57 1.97
N PRO A 164 -21.13 22.79 1.64
CA PRO A 164 -20.36 24.05 1.76
C PRO A 164 -20.08 24.49 3.21
N LYS A 165 -20.28 23.62 4.19
CA LYS A 165 -20.01 23.82 5.62
C LYS A 165 -19.03 22.80 6.21
N SER A 166 -18.73 21.68 5.54
CA SER A 166 -17.70 20.74 6.02
C SER A 166 -16.33 21.18 5.53
N VAL A 167 -15.50 21.62 6.46
CA VAL A 167 -14.10 22.02 6.18
C VAL A 167 -13.29 20.83 5.66
N GLY A 168 -13.54 19.61 6.16
CA GLY A 168 -12.88 18.39 5.69
C GLY A 168 -13.18 18.10 4.22
N VAL A 169 -14.46 18.10 3.85
CA VAL A 169 -14.90 17.90 2.45
C VAL A 169 -14.36 19.01 1.53
N LEU A 170 -14.38 20.27 1.96
CA LEU A 170 -13.85 21.38 1.15
C LEU A 170 -12.34 21.25 0.93
N LEU A 171 -11.55 20.91 1.95
CA LEU A 171 -10.10 20.73 1.81
C LEU A 171 -9.72 19.52 0.93
N LEU A 172 -10.44 18.39 1.07
CA LEU A 172 -10.27 17.22 0.21
C LEU A 172 -10.69 17.55 -1.24
N GLY A 173 -11.83 18.22 -1.41
CA GLY A 173 -12.35 18.66 -2.69
C GLY A 173 -11.39 19.61 -3.42
N GLU A 174 -10.81 20.59 -2.73
CA GLU A 174 -9.80 21.50 -3.29
C GLU A 174 -8.47 20.81 -3.61
N ARG A 175 -8.12 19.71 -2.92
CA ARG A 175 -6.91 18.92 -3.22
C ARG A 175 -7.13 18.09 -4.49
N LEU A 176 -8.26 17.40 -4.58
CA LEU A 176 -8.64 16.52 -5.69
C LEU A 176 -9.04 17.27 -6.97
N ALA A 177 -9.69 18.43 -6.87
CA ALA A 177 -10.09 19.24 -8.03
C ALA A 177 -8.91 19.83 -8.84
N LYS A 178 -7.66 19.63 -8.39
CA LYS A 178 -6.43 19.95 -9.12
C LYS A 178 -6.04 18.86 -10.14
N GLY A 179 -6.69 17.70 -10.11
CA GLY A 179 -6.53 16.59 -11.05
C GLY A 179 -6.37 15.25 -10.34
N ILE A 180 -7.15 14.25 -10.72
CA ILE A 180 -7.17 12.93 -10.08
C ILE A 180 -6.18 11.97 -10.74
N ASN A 181 -5.23 11.45 -9.96
CA ASN A 181 -4.20 10.52 -10.41
C ASN A 181 -4.40 9.13 -9.79
N THR A 182 -4.99 8.22 -10.55
CA THR A 182 -5.31 6.83 -10.12
C THR A 182 -4.09 5.94 -9.87
N LYS A 183 -2.86 6.43 -10.12
CA LYS A 183 -1.60 5.75 -9.76
C LYS A 183 -0.88 6.36 -8.54
N SER A 184 -1.38 7.46 -7.98
CA SER A 184 -0.86 8.06 -6.75
C SER A 184 -1.61 7.55 -5.52
N GLY A 185 -0.91 6.88 -4.60
CA GLY A 185 -1.51 6.36 -3.37
C GLY A 185 -2.16 7.43 -2.49
N SER A 186 -1.60 8.64 -2.44
CA SER A 186 -2.22 9.77 -1.72
C SER A 186 -3.51 10.24 -2.38
N CYS A 187 -3.60 10.26 -3.70
CA CYS A 187 -4.83 10.62 -4.41
C CYS A 187 -5.93 9.56 -4.24
N LEU A 188 -5.56 8.28 -4.17
CA LEU A 188 -6.50 7.19 -3.87
C LEU A 188 -7.00 7.29 -2.42
N LYS A 189 -6.12 7.60 -1.46
CA LYS A 189 -6.51 7.86 -0.08
C LYS A 189 -7.42 9.08 0.05
N ASP A 190 -7.10 10.19 -0.61
CA ASP A 190 -7.92 11.41 -0.60
C ASP A 190 -9.37 11.16 -1.06
N LEU A 191 -9.56 10.32 -2.09
CA LEU A 191 -10.89 9.90 -2.56
C LEU A 191 -11.62 9.00 -1.55
N SER A 192 -10.89 8.07 -0.91
CA SER A 192 -11.43 7.15 0.10
C SER A 192 -11.86 7.92 1.36
N ASP A 193 -11.00 8.81 1.85
CA ASP A 193 -11.24 9.68 3.00
C ASP A 193 -12.43 10.63 2.74
N LEU A 194 -12.57 11.14 1.50
CA LEU A 194 -13.72 11.96 1.10
C LEU A 194 -15.03 11.16 1.09
N ALA A 195 -15.04 9.95 0.51
CA ALA A 195 -16.21 9.08 0.52
C ALA A 195 -16.61 8.67 1.96
N GLN A 196 -15.62 8.39 2.81
CA GLN A 196 -15.82 8.11 4.23
C GLN A 196 -16.41 9.30 4.99
N GLU A 197 -15.86 10.51 4.85
CA GLU A 197 -16.40 11.73 5.49
C GLU A 197 -17.86 12.01 5.06
N LEU A 198 -18.16 11.89 3.76
CA LEU A 198 -19.50 12.06 3.20
C LEU A 198 -20.51 11.07 3.81
N PHE A 199 -20.20 9.78 3.87
CA PHE A 199 -21.13 8.77 4.41
C PHE A 199 -21.16 8.75 5.95
N ILE A 200 -19.99 8.66 6.59
CA ILE A 200 -19.87 8.43 8.02
C ILE A 200 -20.30 9.68 8.78
N ILE A 201 -19.81 10.87 8.42
CA ILE A 201 -20.09 12.10 9.19
C ILE A 201 -21.31 12.83 8.63
N LEU A 202 -21.36 13.05 7.33
CA LEU A 202 -22.39 13.90 6.71
C LEU A 202 -23.67 13.14 6.31
N LYS A 203 -23.69 11.80 6.46
CA LYS A 203 -24.82 10.89 6.15
C LYS A 203 -25.25 10.93 4.69
N ASP A 204 -24.41 11.42 3.79
CA ASP A 204 -24.67 11.52 2.36
C ASP A 204 -24.18 10.27 1.63
N ALA A 205 -25.06 9.27 1.56
CA ALA A 205 -24.80 8.02 0.86
C ALA A 205 -24.71 8.18 -0.67
N GLU A 206 -25.32 9.21 -1.26
CA GLU A 206 -25.37 9.39 -2.72
C GLU A 206 -24.04 9.97 -3.23
N ASN A 207 -23.58 11.09 -2.65
CA ASN A 207 -22.30 11.67 -3.02
C ASN A 207 -21.12 10.83 -2.54
N ALA A 208 -21.21 10.15 -1.38
CA ALA A 208 -20.17 9.21 -0.95
C ALA A 208 -19.95 8.09 -1.96
N LEU A 209 -21.04 7.46 -2.43
CA LEU A 209 -20.98 6.36 -3.37
C LEU A 209 -20.50 6.83 -4.77
N ALA A 210 -20.93 8.00 -5.22
CA ALA A 210 -20.46 8.59 -6.47
C ALA A 210 -18.95 8.93 -6.45
N VAL A 211 -18.39 9.36 -5.31
CA VAL A 211 -16.95 9.55 -5.13
C VAL A 211 -16.22 8.20 -5.03
N ALA A 212 -16.79 7.24 -4.30
CA ALA A 212 -16.22 5.90 -4.13
C ALA A 212 -16.12 5.14 -5.47
N ASP A 213 -17.08 5.32 -6.39
CA ASP A 213 -17.04 4.68 -7.70
C ASP A 213 -15.83 5.08 -8.56
N LEU A 214 -15.23 6.25 -8.31
CA LEU A 214 -13.96 6.66 -8.93
C LEU A 214 -12.77 5.76 -8.53
N LEU A 215 -12.89 5.06 -7.39
CA LEU A 215 -11.95 4.04 -6.91
C LEU A 215 -12.43 2.63 -7.26
N ASN A 216 -13.73 2.35 -7.13
CA ASN A 216 -14.29 0.99 -7.25
C ASN A 216 -14.09 0.37 -8.64
N VAL A 217 -13.95 1.19 -9.69
CA VAL A 217 -13.66 0.70 -11.06
C VAL A 217 -12.18 0.36 -11.31
N LEU A 218 -11.29 0.59 -10.34
CA LEU A 218 -9.84 0.38 -10.51
C LEU A 218 -9.46 -1.09 -10.27
N PRO A 219 -8.81 -1.78 -11.22
CA PRO A 219 -8.33 -3.14 -11.01
C PRO A 219 -7.12 -3.16 -10.07
N PHE A 220 -6.96 -4.24 -9.30
CA PHE A 220 -5.78 -4.45 -8.48
C PHE A 220 -4.51 -4.54 -9.33
N ASP A 221 -3.52 -3.67 -9.06
CA ASP A 221 -2.28 -3.56 -9.85
C ASP A 221 -1.04 -4.15 -9.14
N GLY A 222 -1.27 -5.07 -8.20
CA GLY A 222 -0.22 -5.72 -7.39
C GLY A 222 0.25 -4.90 -6.19
N ASN A 223 0.09 -3.57 -6.20
CA ASN A 223 0.53 -2.72 -5.10
C ASN A 223 -0.50 -2.70 -3.95
N ARG A 224 -0.24 -3.50 -2.91
CA ARG A 224 -1.08 -3.57 -1.69
C ARG A 224 -1.26 -2.21 -0.98
N GLY A 225 -0.24 -1.35 -0.99
CA GLY A 225 -0.31 -0.03 -0.36
C GLY A 225 -1.25 0.96 -1.08
N ARG A 226 -1.33 0.89 -2.42
CA ARG A 226 -2.38 1.61 -3.18
C ARG A 226 -3.74 0.96 -3.04
N TRP A 227 -3.77 -0.38 -3.00
CA TRP A 227 -5.01 -1.13 -2.95
C TRP A 227 -5.80 -0.89 -1.67
N ALA A 228 -5.16 -0.67 -0.51
CA ALA A 228 -5.84 -0.41 0.76
C ALA A 228 -6.94 0.68 0.65
N SER A 229 -6.70 1.79 -0.06
CA SER A 229 -7.70 2.84 -0.24
C SER A 229 -8.88 2.43 -1.13
N VAL A 230 -8.64 1.55 -2.11
CA VAL A 230 -9.65 0.94 -2.98
C VAL A 230 -10.42 -0.15 -2.22
N GLU A 231 -9.74 -0.94 -1.40
CA GLU A 231 -10.30 -1.98 -0.53
C GLU A 231 -11.29 -1.38 0.48
N ALA A 232 -10.90 -0.29 1.15
CA ALA A 232 -11.77 0.50 2.03
C ALA A 232 -12.98 1.10 1.27
N SER A 233 -12.77 1.63 0.06
CA SER A 233 -13.83 2.16 -0.80
C SER A 233 -14.84 1.07 -1.21
N LEU A 234 -14.37 -0.11 -1.59
CA LEU A 234 -15.21 -1.25 -1.97
C LEU A 234 -16.00 -1.79 -0.78
N ALA A 235 -15.39 -1.84 0.41
CA ALA A 235 -16.06 -2.25 1.65
C ALA A 235 -17.18 -1.27 2.04
N LEU A 236 -16.88 0.03 2.02
CA LEU A 236 -17.86 1.11 2.24
C LEU A 236 -19.00 1.04 1.20
N SER A 237 -18.66 0.87 -0.08
CA SER A 237 -19.63 0.87 -1.18
C SER A 237 -20.54 -0.36 -1.16
N SER A 238 -20.03 -1.55 -0.83
CA SER A 238 -20.88 -2.71 -0.57
C SER A 238 -21.88 -2.41 0.54
N TYR A 239 -21.42 -1.91 1.69
CA TYR A 239 -22.31 -1.61 2.81
C TYR A 239 -23.39 -0.59 2.43
N ILE A 240 -23.03 0.51 1.75
CA ILE A 240 -23.98 1.51 1.26
C ILE A 240 -25.01 0.86 0.31
N CYS A 241 -24.56 0.09 -0.68
CA CYS A 241 -25.47 -0.58 -1.62
C CYS A 241 -26.41 -1.56 -0.91
N ARG A 242 -25.96 -2.29 0.12
CA ARG A 242 -26.80 -3.16 0.94
C ARG A 242 -27.87 -2.37 1.73
N GLN A 243 -27.51 -1.24 2.34
CA GLN A 243 -28.49 -0.36 2.99
C GLN A 243 -29.51 0.25 2.00
N LEU A 244 -29.15 0.37 0.72
CA LEU A 244 -30.01 0.83 -0.37
C LEU A 244 -30.74 -0.32 -1.11
N GLY A 245 -30.59 -1.58 -0.70
CA GLY A 245 -31.18 -2.75 -1.35
C GLY A 245 -30.58 -3.13 -2.73
N GLN A 246 -29.44 -2.54 -3.10
CA GLN A 246 -28.73 -2.77 -4.36
C GLN A 246 -27.82 -4.01 -4.26
N GLU A 247 -28.43 -5.16 -3.96
CA GLU A 247 -27.74 -6.42 -3.63
C GLU A 247 -26.76 -6.92 -4.71
N GLU A 248 -27.14 -6.85 -6.00
CA GLU A 248 -26.27 -7.27 -7.12
C GLU A 248 -25.00 -6.43 -7.22
N ARG A 249 -25.15 -5.10 -7.08
CA ARG A 249 -24.05 -4.13 -7.10
C ARG A 249 -23.16 -4.26 -5.85
N ALA A 250 -23.74 -4.54 -4.69
CA ALA A 250 -22.96 -4.88 -3.49
C ALA A 250 -22.11 -6.14 -3.73
N ALA A 251 -22.69 -7.20 -4.30
CA ALA A 251 -21.97 -8.43 -4.61
C ALA A 251 -20.82 -8.22 -5.63
N VAL A 252 -20.95 -7.28 -6.56
CA VAL A 252 -19.87 -6.83 -7.46
C VAL A 252 -18.72 -6.21 -6.67
N TYR A 253 -18.96 -5.26 -5.75
CA TYR A 253 -17.89 -4.70 -4.93
C TYR A 253 -17.23 -5.74 -4.02
N GLU A 254 -18.02 -6.64 -3.43
CA GLU A 254 -17.52 -7.76 -2.63
C GLU A 254 -16.68 -8.74 -3.47
N LYS A 255 -16.97 -8.91 -4.76
CA LYS A 255 -16.17 -9.69 -5.71
C LYS A 255 -14.84 -8.99 -6.01
N PHE A 256 -14.85 -7.68 -6.28
CA PHE A 256 -13.66 -6.90 -6.60
C PHE A 256 -12.70 -6.77 -5.41
N LEU A 257 -13.25 -6.60 -4.20
CA LEU A 257 -12.48 -6.55 -2.95
C LEU A 257 -11.62 -7.81 -2.75
N ARG A 258 -12.09 -8.96 -3.25
CA ARG A 258 -11.39 -10.25 -3.24
C ARG A 258 -10.53 -10.52 -4.49
N ALA A 259 -10.45 -9.62 -5.47
CA ALA A 259 -9.61 -9.80 -6.65
C ALA A 259 -8.12 -10.10 -6.34
N PRO A 260 -7.49 -9.50 -5.30
CA PRO A 260 -6.12 -9.85 -4.90
C PRO A 260 -5.92 -11.29 -4.41
N ASP A 261 -7.00 -12.01 -4.12
CA ASP A 261 -6.95 -13.40 -3.66
C ASP A 261 -6.88 -14.39 -4.82
N ALA A 262 -7.42 -14.00 -5.98
CA ALA A 262 -7.42 -14.80 -7.21
C ALA A 262 -6.09 -14.72 -8.00
N MET A 263 -5.12 -13.90 -7.55
CA MET A 263 -3.82 -13.77 -8.20
C MET A 263 -2.87 -14.96 -7.98
N GLU A 264 -3.08 -15.76 -6.93
CA GLU A 264 -2.27 -16.96 -6.69
C GLU A 264 -2.79 -18.13 -7.53
N THR A 265 -2.03 -18.51 -8.55
CA THR A 265 -2.42 -19.55 -9.53
C THR A 265 -2.02 -20.96 -9.09
N ASP A 266 -1.13 -21.11 -8.11
CA ASP A 266 -0.78 -22.39 -7.50
C ASP A 266 -1.90 -22.84 -6.53
N PRO A 267 -2.63 -23.95 -6.80
CA PRO A 267 -3.75 -24.39 -5.95
C PRO A 267 -3.35 -24.73 -4.51
N PHE A 268 -2.08 -25.12 -4.28
CA PHE A 268 -1.58 -25.40 -2.94
C PHE A 268 -1.36 -24.08 -2.17
N LYS A 269 -0.64 -23.12 -2.76
CA LYS A 269 -0.43 -21.80 -2.14
C LYS A 269 -1.74 -21.05 -1.96
N ALA A 270 -2.64 -21.06 -2.95
CA ALA A 270 -3.96 -20.44 -2.84
C ALA A 270 -4.75 -20.97 -1.62
N ARG A 271 -4.72 -22.30 -1.39
CA ARG A 271 -5.31 -22.94 -0.21
C ARG A 271 -4.62 -22.56 1.11
N ILE A 272 -3.30 -22.42 1.13
CA ILE A 272 -2.56 -21.96 2.33
C ILE A 272 -2.89 -20.50 2.62
N ASN A 273 -2.84 -19.62 1.62
CA ASN A 273 -3.16 -18.20 1.71
C ASN A 273 -4.60 -17.98 2.19
N ALA A 274 -5.56 -18.76 1.67
CA ALA A 274 -6.94 -18.77 2.18
C ALA A 274 -7.03 -19.15 3.66
N LYS A 275 -6.30 -20.18 4.12
CA LYS A 275 -6.28 -20.58 5.54
C LYS A 275 -5.52 -19.61 6.45
N VAL A 276 -4.63 -18.78 5.91
CA VAL A 276 -4.02 -17.66 6.66
C VAL A 276 -5.03 -16.52 6.77
N ARG A 277 -5.61 -16.09 5.63
CA ARG A 277 -6.60 -15.00 5.59
C ARG A 277 -7.83 -15.27 6.45
N GLN A 278 -8.37 -16.50 6.44
CA GLN A 278 -9.51 -16.84 7.29
C GLN A 278 -9.19 -16.70 8.78
N ARG A 279 -7.94 -16.94 9.21
CA ARG A 279 -7.55 -16.71 10.60
C ARG A 279 -7.51 -15.22 10.95
N SER A 280 -6.97 -14.36 10.09
CA SER A 280 -7.03 -12.90 10.30
C SER A 280 -8.46 -12.32 10.20
N LEU A 281 -9.37 -12.96 9.46
CA LEU A 281 -10.79 -12.60 9.46
C LEU A 281 -11.51 -13.10 10.73
N ASN A 282 -11.11 -14.26 11.27
CA ASN A 282 -11.68 -14.86 12.47
C ASN A 282 -11.22 -14.19 13.78
N GLU A 283 -10.01 -13.63 13.78
CA GLU A 283 -9.37 -12.92 14.90
C GLU A 283 -8.99 -11.47 14.49
N PRO A 284 -9.96 -10.61 14.15
CA PRO A 284 -9.70 -9.26 13.67
C PRO A 284 -9.29 -8.32 14.81
N ASN A 285 -8.42 -7.35 14.52
CA ASN A 285 -8.16 -6.26 15.47
C ASN A 285 -9.34 -5.27 15.47
N LEU A 286 -10.08 -5.22 16.57
CA LEU A 286 -11.20 -4.29 16.78
C LEU A 286 -10.87 -3.14 17.76
N TYR A 287 -9.59 -2.93 18.09
CA TYR A 287 -9.10 -1.77 18.86
C TYR A 287 -9.77 -1.55 20.22
N ASP A 288 -10.29 -2.60 20.86
CA ASP A 288 -11.01 -2.50 22.15
C ASP A 288 -10.16 -1.83 23.24
N LYS A 289 -8.87 -2.19 23.34
CA LYS A 289 -7.96 -1.67 24.37
C LYS A 289 -7.68 -0.19 24.15
N GLU A 290 -7.56 0.21 22.90
CA GLU A 290 -7.23 1.56 22.46
C GLU A 290 -8.44 2.49 22.66
N ILE A 291 -9.64 2.03 22.35
CA ILE A 291 -10.91 2.73 22.62
C ILE A 291 -11.15 2.87 24.14
N PHE A 292 -11.07 1.79 24.92
CA PHE A 292 -11.20 1.89 26.39
C PHE A 292 -10.13 2.81 26.99
N ARG A 293 -8.89 2.75 26.50
CA ARG A 293 -7.83 3.68 26.94
C ARG A 293 -8.13 5.14 26.57
N ALA A 294 -8.73 5.42 25.42
CA ALA A 294 -9.13 6.78 25.06
C ALA A 294 -10.26 7.30 25.98
N MET A 295 -11.26 6.45 26.26
CA MET A 295 -12.33 6.73 27.23
C MET A 295 -11.80 7.00 28.64
N ASP A 296 -10.93 6.11 29.17
CA ASP A 296 -10.31 6.24 30.49
C ASP A 296 -9.49 7.54 30.64
N ASN A 297 -8.87 8.01 29.56
CA ASN A 297 -8.12 9.26 29.51
C ASN A 297 -9.00 10.49 29.15
N SER A 298 -10.32 10.32 29.01
CA SER A 298 -11.27 11.38 28.62
C SER A 298 -10.89 12.11 27.32
N ASN A 299 -10.37 11.38 26.33
CA ASN A 299 -9.94 11.93 25.03
C ASN A 299 -10.91 11.50 23.91
N PRO A 300 -11.96 12.30 23.61
CA PRO A 300 -12.98 11.93 22.62
C PRO A 300 -12.46 11.94 21.19
N ASP A 301 -11.49 12.80 20.86
CA ASP A 301 -10.89 12.86 19.53
C ASP A 301 -10.17 11.54 19.21
N ALA A 302 -9.33 11.08 20.13
CA ALA A 302 -8.66 9.77 20.00
C ALA A 302 -9.65 8.60 20.04
N GLU A 303 -10.71 8.66 20.86
CA GLU A 303 -11.75 7.62 20.88
C GLU A 303 -12.40 7.49 19.50
N ARG A 304 -12.74 8.63 18.88
CA ARG A 304 -13.35 8.69 17.55
C ARG A 304 -12.41 8.18 16.46
N GLU A 305 -11.10 8.48 16.53
CA GLU A 305 -10.10 7.92 15.62
C GLU A 305 -10.01 6.39 15.71
N TRP A 306 -9.96 5.81 16.92
CA TRP A 306 -9.93 4.36 17.08
C TRP A 306 -11.25 3.68 16.66
N ARG A 307 -12.40 4.34 16.89
CA ARG A 307 -13.70 3.86 16.40
C ARG A 307 -13.83 3.90 14.88
N LEU A 308 -13.23 4.89 14.21
CA LEU A 308 -13.15 4.91 12.74
C LEU A 308 -12.34 3.72 12.21
N LEU A 309 -11.18 3.42 12.80
CA LEU A 309 -10.36 2.25 12.43
C LEU A 309 -11.07 0.91 12.71
N ARG A 310 -11.85 0.82 13.79
CA ARG A 310 -12.75 -0.32 14.05
C ARG A 310 -13.85 -0.42 13.00
N LEU A 311 -14.48 0.69 12.64
CA LEU A 311 -15.57 0.73 11.66
C LEU A 311 -15.08 0.28 10.27
N GLU A 312 -13.90 0.73 9.84
CA GLU A 312 -13.23 0.26 8.62
C GLU A 312 -12.99 -1.26 8.65
N ALA A 313 -12.46 -1.80 9.76
CA ALA A 313 -12.27 -3.24 9.93
C ALA A 313 -13.59 -4.04 9.90
N LEU A 314 -14.67 -3.50 10.51
CA LEU A 314 -16.00 -4.12 10.48
C LEU A 314 -16.63 -4.11 9.08
N LEU A 315 -16.50 -3.00 8.34
CA LEU A 315 -16.93 -2.88 6.94
C LEU A 315 -16.18 -3.88 6.05
N PHE A 316 -14.86 -3.98 6.20
CA PHE A 316 -14.03 -4.93 5.48
C PHE A 316 -14.45 -6.39 5.76
N LEU A 317 -14.60 -6.78 7.03
CA LEU A 317 -15.12 -8.10 7.41
C LEU A 317 -16.48 -8.39 6.76
N ARG A 318 -17.37 -7.38 6.75
CA ARG A 318 -18.72 -7.51 6.22
C ARG A 318 -18.79 -7.66 4.70
N ALA A 319 -17.84 -7.08 3.97
CA ALA A 319 -17.74 -7.16 2.51
C ALA A 319 -16.87 -8.34 2.01
N HIS A 320 -15.89 -8.81 2.80
CA HIS A 320 -15.05 -9.94 2.43
C HIS A 320 -15.78 -11.31 2.51
N GLY A 321 -17.03 -11.34 3.00
CA GLY A 321 -17.82 -12.55 3.18
C GLY A 321 -17.90 -13.05 4.64
N GLY A 322 -17.38 -12.27 5.60
CA GLY A 322 -17.55 -12.51 7.02
C GLY A 322 -16.42 -13.29 7.70
N SER A 323 -16.47 -13.22 9.03
CA SER A 323 -15.73 -14.10 9.93
C SER A 323 -16.53 -15.37 10.18
N GLU A 324 -15.86 -16.53 10.33
CA GLU A 324 -16.53 -17.75 10.83
C GLU A 324 -16.97 -17.60 12.30
N THR A 325 -16.41 -16.61 13.03
CA THR A 325 -16.73 -16.30 14.44
C THR A 325 -17.74 -15.15 14.60
N ILE A 326 -18.00 -14.34 13.56
CA ILE A 326 -18.93 -13.20 13.59
C ILE A 326 -19.80 -13.19 12.33
N GLY A 327 -21.04 -13.68 12.46
CA GLY A 327 -22.01 -13.72 11.36
C GLY A 327 -22.52 -12.34 10.94
N ALA A 328 -22.94 -12.22 9.67
CA ALA A 328 -23.33 -10.96 9.04
C ALA A 328 -24.33 -10.08 9.85
N PRO A 329 -25.40 -10.60 10.48
CA PRO A 329 -26.32 -9.76 11.26
C PRO A 329 -25.68 -9.08 12.49
N GLU A 330 -24.64 -9.70 13.09
CA GLU A 330 -23.90 -9.12 14.20
C GLU A 330 -22.83 -8.12 13.70
N LEU A 331 -22.25 -8.35 12.51
CA LEU A 331 -21.43 -7.33 11.84
C LEU A 331 -22.27 -6.09 11.48
N ASP A 332 -23.42 -6.26 10.83
CA ASP A 332 -24.32 -5.17 10.44
C ASP A 332 -24.79 -4.37 11.68
N ARG A 333 -25.06 -5.04 12.80
CA ARG A 333 -25.36 -4.41 14.09
C ARG A 333 -24.18 -3.61 14.65
N ARG A 334 -22.97 -4.17 14.65
CA ARG A 334 -21.76 -3.48 15.14
C ARG A 334 -21.42 -2.26 14.30
N ILE A 335 -21.54 -2.36 12.98
CA ILE A 335 -21.37 -1.24 12.05
C ILE A 335 -22.38 -0.14 12.38
N GLY A 336 -23.65 -0.48 12.62
CA GLY A 336 -24.68 0.47 13.08
C GLY A 336 -24.28 1.20 14.37
N ASN A 337 -23.89 0.46 15.41
CA ASN A 337 -23.48 1.02 16.71
C ASN A 337 -22.27 1.97 16.60
N GLU A 338 -21.24 1.60 15.83
CA GLU A 338 -20.05 2.44 15.67
C GLU A 338 -20.32 3.65 14.77
N LEU A 339 -21.16 3.51 13.73
CA LEU A 339 -21.65 4.65 12.96
C LEU A 339 -22.38 5.64 13.87
N GLU A 340 -23.28 5.19 14.74
CA GLU A 340 -23.96 6.07 15.72
C GLU A 340 -22.95 6.74 16.67
N SER A 341 -21.96 6.00 17.18
CA SER A 341 -20.96 6.49 18.14
C SER A 341 -19.93 7.46 17.54
N VAL A 342 -19.67 7.40 16.22
CA VAL A 342 -18.75 8.32 15.51
C VAL A 342 -19.48 9.60 15.02
N ARG A 343 -20.82 9.58 15.06
CA ARG A 343 -21.72 10.67 14.62
C ARG A 343 -22.27 11.52 15.77
N SER A 344 -22.04 11.15 17.03
CA SER A 344 -22.54 11.79 18.24
C SER A 344 -21.56 12.81 18.81
#